data_AF-A0AAD7CWW3-F1
#
_entry.id   AF-A0AAD7CWW3-F1
#
_cell.length_a   1.000
_cell.length_b   1.000
_cell.length_c   1.000
_cell.angle_alpha   90.00
_cell.angle_beta   90.00
_cell.angle_gamma   90.00
#
_symmetry.space_group_name_H-M   'P 1'
#
loop_
_entity.id
_entity.type
_entity.pdbx_description
1 polymer ?
#
loop_
_entity_poly.entity_id
_entity_poly.type
_entity_poly.pdbx_seq_one_letter_code
_entity_poly.pdbx_strand_id
1 'polypeptide(L)'
;MATPTIDRTALSRIMNLGYAFVFFNILALVVKPSPYRRLLFLPLLVMSPYLLSLSTGYGSLDYGIANVWFVYLFAASDFILLTDVQRELRIVKPPQRADEQIENAPLARRIAWATQLFANSRGIGWAHEPRCANPPHPAPSAPRGAFVRAQIAEAVAVAVLGETVNFFNMRNPALYGGGPGLAAAGWPGRLLAVWAWGLPMAALSMCGHSLNAAFSVGTGTSDPEDWPPFMGSLALSWSVRSSGAAHGTRPCADSSRRTATSAYTHLYIAFLISGIMHYLPEYMALRHWGGGALLFFLLQAVAITFEDGVQAVGRRLGIAGDNVREAGDKYGILSVLLRFEAPAAQR
;
A
#
# COMPACT_ATOMS: atom_id res chain seq x y z
N MET A 1 9.57 -32.96 -5.46
CA MET A 1 8.20 -32.47 -5.14
C MET A 1 7.53 -32.12 -6.45
N ALA A 2 6.31 -32.60 -6.70
CA ALA A 2 5.54 -32.13 -7.84
C ALA A 2 5.21 -30.65 -7.65
N THR A 3 5.47 -29.83 -8.66
CA THR A 3 5.06 -28.42 -8.65
C THR A 3 3.53 -28.41 -8.51
N PRO A 4 2.97 -27.69 -7.52
CA PRO A 4 1.51 -27.61 -7.39
C PRO A 4 0.93 -27.08 -8.70
N THR A 5 0.05 -27.88 -9.31
CA THR A 5 -0.65 -27.50 -10.52
C THR A 5 -1.82 -26.60 -10.15
N ILE A 6 -1.89 -25.42 -10.77
CA ILE A 6 -2.99 -24.47 -10.58
C ILE A 6 -4.31 -25.14 -10.96
N ASP A 7 -5.29 -25.11 -10.06
CA ASP A 7 -6.67 -25.48 -10.36
C ASP A 7 -7.29 -24.44 -11.30
N ARG A 8 -7.36 -24.80 -12.59
CA ARG A 8 -7.90 -23.94 -13.66
C ARG A 8 -9.39 -23.67 -13.50
N THR A 9 -10.14 -24.60 -12.91
CA THR A 9 -11.58 -24.43 -12.67
C THR A 9 -11.81 -23.43 -11.55
N ALA A 10 -11.07 -23.55 -10.45
CA ALA A 10 -11.11 -22.55 -9.39
C ALA A 10 -10.65 -21.17 -9.89
N LEU A 11 -9.55 -21.11 -10.64
CA LEU A 11 -9.06 -19.87 -11.23
C LEU A 11 -10.12 -19.21 -12.14
N SER A 12 -10.79 -19.97 -13.00
CA SER A 12 -11.85 -19.45 -13.86
C SER A 12 -13.02 -18.86 -13.05
N ARG A 13 -13.44 -19.53 -11.97
CA ARG A 13 -14.49 -19.02 -11.06
C ARG A 13 -14.05 -17.72 -10.39
N ILE A 14 -12.81 -17.65 -9.93
CA ILE A 14 -12.22 -16.47 -9.32
C ILE A 14 -12.19 -15.31 -10.33
N MET A 15 -11.78 -15.56 -11.58
CA MET A 15 -11.75 -14.53 -12.63
C MET A 15 -13.16 -13.99 -12.94
N ASN A 16 -14.15 -14.86 -13.07
CA ASN A 16 -15.55 -14.46 -13.27
C ASN A 16 -16.06 -13.59 -12.11
N LEU A 17 -15.72 -13.98 -10.88
CA LEU A 17 -16.05 -13.21 -9.67
C LEU A 17 -15.35 -11.84 -9.69
N GLY A 18 -14.08 -11.80 -10.11
CA GLY A 18 -13.30 -10.57 -10.30
C GLY A 18 -13.95 -9.61 -11.30
N TYR A 19 -14.42 -10.10 -12.44
CA TYR A 19 -15.12 -9.27 -13.42
C TYR A 19 -16.42 -8.69 -12.84
N ALA A 20 -17.22 -9.50 -12.14
CA ALA A 20 -18.43 -9.02 -11.47
C ALA A 20 -18.10 -7.97 -10.40
N PHE A 21 -17.05 -8.18 -9.62
CA PHE A 21 -16.59 -7.25 -8.60
C PHE A 21 -16.17 -5.90 -9.18
N VAL A 22 -15.36 -5.89 -10.24
CA VAL A 22 -14.97 -4.67 -10.94
C VAL A 22 -16.20 -3.97 -11.52
N PHE A 23 -17.12 -4.73 -12.12
CA PHE A 23 -18.37 -4.17 -12.65
C PHE A 23 -19.17 -3.42 -11.58
N PHE A 24 -19.42 -4.04 -10.41
CA PHE A 24 -20.18 -3.40 -9.34
C PHE A 24 -19.45 -2.18 -8.74
N ASN A 25 -18.12 -2.23 -8.62
CA ASN A 25 -17.31 -1.08 -8.21
C ASN A 25 -17.51 0.10 -9.17
N ILE A 26 -17.28 -0.11 -10.47
CA ILE A 26 -17.43 0.93 -11.49
C ILE A 26 -18.87 1.42 -11.56
N LEU A 27 -19.86 0.51 -11.53
CA LEU A 27 -21.27 0.88 -11.56
C LEU A 27 -21.62 1.81 -10.39
N ALA A 28 -21.14 1.52 -9.18
CA ALA A 28 -21.40 2.37 -8.02
C ALA A 28 -20.77 3.76 -8.15
N LEU A 29 -19.61 3.87 -8.81
CA LEU A 29 -18.97 5.16 -9.08
C LEU A 29 -19.64 5.95 -10.21
N VAL A 30 -20.34 5.29 -11.14
CA VAL A 30 -21.00 5.91 -12.31
C VAL A 30 -22.43 6.38 -12.02
N VAL A 31 -23.17 5.62 -11.21
CA VAL A 31 -24.57 5.94 -10.84
C VAL A 31 -24.63 7.29 -10.13
N LYS A 32 -25.57 8.15 -10.55
CA LYS A 32 -25.76 9.49 -9.96
C LYS A 32 -26.00 9.38 -8.45
N PRO A 33 -25.62 10.40 -7.66
CA PRO A 33 -25.85 10.39 -6.22
C PRO A 33 -27.31 10.10 -5.89
N SER A 34 -27.51 9.07 -5.07
CA SER A 34 -28.81 8.54 -4.68
C SER A 34 -28.67 7.81 -3.35
N PRO A 35 -29.67 7.87 -2.45
CA PRO A 35 -29.65 7.10 -1.20
C PRO A 35 -29.54 5.60 -1.45
N TYR A 36 -30.00 5.11 -2.61
CA TYR A 36 -29.96 3.70 -2.98
C TYR A 36 -28.61 3.23 -3.51
N ARG A 37 -27.65 4.14 -3.80
CA ARG A 37 -26.30 3.77 -4.29
C ARG A 37 -25.60 2.81 -3.33
N ARG A 38 -25.86 2.93 -2.02
CA ARG A 38 -25.33 2.06 -0.96
C ARG A 38 -25.66 0.59 -1.14
N LEU A 39 -26.78 0.26 -1.81
CA LEU A 39 -27.17 -1.12 -2.09
C LEU A 39 -26.19 -1.82 -3.05
N LEU A 40 -25.45 -1.07 -3.87
CA LEU A 40 -24.42 -1.61 -4.76
C LEU A 40 -23.19 -2.15 -4.02
N PHE A 41 -23.06 -1.89 -2.71
CA PHE A 41 -22.05 -2.52 -1.87
C PHE A 41 -22.40 -3.97 -1.49
N LEU A 42 -23.69 -4.32 -1.45
CA LEU A 42 -24.13 -5.66 -1.01
C LEU A 42 -23.56 -6.79 -1.87
N PRO A 43 -23.56 -6.72 -3.22
CA PRO A 43 -22.92 -7.75 -4.04
C PRO A 43 -21.42 -7.89 -3.74
N LEU A 44 -20.70 -6.78 -3.54
CA LEU A 44 -19.27 -6.80 -3.20
C LEU A 44 -19.03 -7.54 -1.88
N LEU A 45 -19.86 -7.26 -0.88
CA LEU A 45 -19.78 -7.89 0.42
C LEU A 45 -20.11 -9.39 0.36
N VAL A 46 -21.14 -9.79 -0.38
CA VAL A 46 -21.56 -11.20 -0.52
C VAL A 46 -20.55 -12.03 -1.33
N MET A 47 -19.93 -11.45 -2.36
CA MET A 47 -18.90 -12.14 -3.15
C MET A 47 -17.61 -12.42 -2.34
N SER A 48 -17.32 -11.61 -1.33
CA SER A 48 -16.07 -11.70 -0.54
C SER A 48 -15.89 -13.02 0.24
N PRO A 49 -16.85 -13.51 1.05
CA PRO A 49 -16.73 -14.82 1.69
C PRO A 49 -16.72 -15.97 0.68
N TYR A 50 -17.40 -15.83 -0.46
CA TYR A 50 -17.33 -16.83 -1.53
C TYR A 50 -15.93 -16.90 -2.14
N LEU A 51 -15.27 -15.75 -2.42
CA LEU A 51 -13.88 -15.73 -2.85
C LEU A 51 -12.98 -16.49 -1.87
N LEU A 52 -13.10 -16.19 -0.57
CA LEU A 52 -12.31 -16.84 0.48
C LEU A 52 -12.53 -18.36 0.58
N SER A 53 -13.67 -18.86 0.09
CA SER A 53 -13.93 -20.29 0.02
C SER A 53 -13.18 -21.00 -1.11
N LEU A 54 -12.74 -20.26 -2.14
CA LEU A 54 -12.01 -20.77 -3.29
C LEU A 54 -10.50 -20.86 -3.00
N SER A 55 -9.80 -21.69 -3.76
CA SER A 55 -8.33 -21.76 -3.77
C SER A 55 -7.87 -22.26 -5.14
N THR A 56 -6.79 -21.67 -5.65
CA THR A 56 -6.12 -22.12 -6.87
C THR A 56 -5.16 -23.27 -6.62
N GLY A 57 -4.95 -23.66 -5.35
CA GLY A 57 -3.90 -24.58 -4.93
C GLY A 57 -2.51 -23.96 -4.89
N TYR A 58 -2.38 -22.66 -5.19
CA TYR A 58 -1.11 -21.93 -5.16
C TYR A 58 -1.22 -20.72 -4.23
N GLY A 59 -0.75 -20.90 -2.98
CA GLY A 59 -1.02 -19.96 -1.88
C GLY A 59 -0.58 -18.51 -2.14
N SER A 60 0.52 -18.28 -2.86
CA SER A 60 0.97 -16.92 -3.20
C SER A 60 0.05 -16.22 -4.21
N LEU A 61 -0.53 -16.97 -5.15
CA LEU A 61 -1.55 -16.44 -6.08
C LEU A 61 -2.86 -16.19 -5.35
N ASP A 62 -3.29 -17.11 -4.48
CA ASP A 62 -4.48 -16.95 -3.65
C ASP A 62 -4.37 -15.71 -2.76
N TYR A 63 -3.22 -15.52 -2.10
CA TYR A 63 -2.91 -14.32 -1.32
C TYR A 63 -2.99 -13.06 -2.19
N GLY A 64 -2.32 -13.04 -3.35
CA GLY A 64 -2.29 -11.88 -4.22
C GLY A 64 -3.69 -11.46 -4.70
N ILE A 65 -4.50 -12.42 -5.14
CA ILE A 65 -5.87 -12.18 -5.60
C ILE A 65 -6.73 -11.63 -4.47
N ALA A 66 -6.74 -12.29 -3.31
CA ALA A 66 -7.51 -11.82 -2.16
C ALA A 66 -7.04 -10.45 -1.68
N ASN A 67 -5.72 -10.19 -1.68
CA ASN A 67 -5.18 -8.91 -1.24
C ASN A 67 -5.69 -7.76 -2.12
N VAL A 68 -5.63 -7.92 -3.44
CA VAL A 68 -6.21 -6.94 -4.38
C VAL A 68 -7.71 -6.77 -4.13
N TRP A 69 -8.43 -7.88 -3.98
CA TRP A 69 -9.87 -7.86 -3.72
C TRP A 69 -10.24 -7.06 -2.47
N PHE A 70 -9.60 -7.32 -1.33
CA PHE A 70 -9.93 -6.65 -0.08
C PHE A 70 -9.46 -5.20 -0.05
N VAL A 71 -8.33 -4.86 -0.68
CA VAL A 71 -7.94 -3.45 -0.88
C VAL A 71 -9.05 -2.67 -1.58
N TYR A 72 -9.58 -3.22 -2.68
CA TYR A 72 -10.68 -2.58 -3.39
C TYR A 72 -12.02 -2.64 -2.66
N LEU A 73 -12.30 -3.69 -1.87
CA LEU A 73 -13.54 -3.78 -1.09
C LEU A 73 -13.60 -2.67 -0.03
N PHE A 74 -12.50 -2.42 0.67
CA PHE A 74 -12.43 -1.34 1.65
C PHE A 74 -12.43 0.04 0.99
N ALA A 75 -11.75 0.23 -0.15
CA ALA A 75 -11.87 1.46 -0.93
C ALA A 75 -13.33 1.70 -1.38
N ALA A 76 -14.02 0.65 -1.82
CA ALA A 76 -15.42 0.70 -2.18
C ALA A 76 -16.31 1.04 -0.98
N SER A 77 -15.97 0.59 0.23
CA SER A 77 -16.73 0.94 1.43
C SER A 77 -16.73 2.46 1.68
N ASP A 78 -15.58 3.12 1.49
CA ASP A 78 -15.50 4.57 1.58
C ASP A 78 -16.32 5.24 0.45
N PHE A 79 -16.02 4.87 -0.79
CA PHE A 79 -16.61 5.47 -1.98
C PHE A 79 -18.13 5.26 -2.11
N ILE A 80 -18.65 4.15 -1.61
CA ILE A 80 -20.07 3.80 -1.76
C ILE A 80 -20.86 4.21 -0.52
N LEU A 81 -20.31 4.02 0.69
CA LEU A 81 -21.06 4.17 1.94
C LEU A 81 -20.83 5.53 2.62
N LEU A 82 -19.59 6.03 2.59
CA LEU A 82 -19.15 7.15 3.44
C LEU A 82 -19.05 8.47 2.67
N THR A 83 -18.60 8.42 1.41
CA THR A 83 -18.22 9.58 0.62
C THR A 83 -19.20 9.81 -0.54
N ASP A 84 -19.64 11.05 -0.78
CA ASP A 84 -20.35 11.37 -2.02
C ASP A 84 -19.35 11.59 -3.17
N VAL A 85 -18.85 10.48 -3.72
CA VAL A 85 -17.71 10.47 -4.66
C VAL A 85 -17.84 11.43 -5.84
N GLN A 86 -19.03 11.61 -6.41
CA GLN A 86 -19.23 12.50 -7.56
C GLN A 86 -19.30 13.99 -7.18
N ARG A 87 -19.43 14.31 -5.90
CA ARG A 87 -19.50 15.69 -5.41
C ARG A 87 -18.26 16.11 -4.65
N GLU A 88 -17.61 15.17 -3.98
CA GLU A 88 -16.45 15.43 -3.13
C GLU A 88 -15.12 15.21 -3.87
N LEU A 89 -15.05 14.20 -4.73
CA LEU A 89 -13.79 13.85 -5.41
C LEU A 89 -13.72 14.52 -6.77
N ARG A 90 -12.63 15.26 -6.99
CA ARG A 90 -12.40 16.01 -8.22
C ARG A 90 -10.97 15.83 -8.73
N ILE A 91 -10.83 15.86 -10.05
CA ILE A 91 -9.55 15.83 -10.74
C ILE A 91 -8.97 17.25 -10.73
N VAL A 92 -7.69 17.38 -10.37
CA VAL A 92 -6.98 18.67 -10.30
C VAL A 92 -6.40 19.07 -11.65
N LYS A 93 -6.01 18.09 -12.49
CA LYS A 93 -5.42 18.31 -13.81
C LYS A 93 -6.13 17.48 -14.90
N PRO A 94 -6.75 18.12 -15.92
CA PRO A 94 -7.02 19.56 -16.01
C PRO A 94 -7.96 20.02 -14.88
N PRO A 95 -7.94 21.31 -14.48
CA PRO A 95 -8.80 21.80 -13.43
C PRO A 95 -10.26 21.58 -13.83
N GLN A 96 -10.96 20.67 -13.15
CA GLN A 96 -12.42 20.63 -13.22
C GLN A 96 -12.92 21.98 -12.70
N ARG A 97 -13.72 22.69 -13.51
CA ARG A 97 -14.33 23.92 -13.01
C ARG A 97 -15.27 23.57 -11.86
N ALA A 98 -15.37 24.46 -10.86
CA ALA A 98 -16.16 24.18 -9.65
C ALA A 98 -17.66 23.95 -9.94
N ASP A 99 -18.17 24.46 -11.06
CA ASP A 99 -19.52 24.26 -11.60
C ASP A 99 -19.68 22.97 -12.41
N GLU A 100 -18.59 22.31 -12.78
CA GLU A 100 -18.58 21.10 -13.62
C GLU A 100 -18.64 19.83 -12.76
N GLN A 101 -19.77 19.60 -12.10
CA GLN A 101 -19.97 18.37 -11.33
C GLN A 101 -20.12 17.16 -12.26
N ILE A 102 -19.37 16.10 -11.97
CA ILE A 102 -19.35 14.88 -12.80
C ILE A 102 -20.72 14.19 -12.85
N GLU A 103 -21.59 14.37 -11.84
CA GLU A 103 -22.96 13.84 -11.81
C GLU A 103 -23.84 14.34 -12.97
N ASN A 104 -23.55 15.53 -13.49
CA ASN A 104 -24.28 16.16 -14.59
C ASN A 104 -23.68 15.83 -15.96
N ALA A 105 -22.53 15.15 -15.99
CA ALA A 105 -21.87 14.79 -17.23
C ALA A 105 -22.56 13.62 -17.97
N PRO A 106 -22.39 13.53 -19.30
CA PRO A 106 -22.81 12.37 -20.07
C PRO A 106 -22.25 11.06 -19.52
N LEU A 107 -22.96 9.95 -19.73
CA LEU A 107 -22.60 8.63 -19.19
C LEU A 107 -21.16 8.23 -19.52
N ALA A 108 -20.71 8.43 -20.76
CA ALA A 108 -19.35 8.09 -21.18
C ALA A 108 -18.28 8.82 -20.36
N ARG A 109 -18.50 10.09 -20.02
CA ARG A 109 -17.57 10.86 -19.19
C ARG A 109 -17.57 10.39 -17.74
N ARG A 110 -18.72 10.00 -17.20
CA ARG A 110 -18.83 9.38 -15.87
C ARG A 110 -18.11 8.04 -15.80
N ILE A 111 -18.22 7.21 -16.85
CA ILE A 111 -17.49 5.93 -16.94
C ILE A 111 -15.98 6.19 -16.99
N ALA A 112 -15.50 7.11 -17.83
CA ALA A 112 -14.08 7.43 -17.91
C ALA A 112 -13.53 7.94 -16.56
N TRP A 113 -14.27 8.85 -15.91
CA TRP A 113 -13.93 9.37 -14.58
C TRP A 113 -13.90 8.26 -13.51
N ALA A 114 -14.90 7.38 -13.50
CA ALA A 114 -14.97 6.26 -12.55
C ALA A 114 -13.83 5.26 -12.74
N THR A 115 -13.49 4.93 -13.99
CA THR A 115 -12.35 4.08 -14.32
C THR A 115 -11.04 4.71 -13.89
N GLN A 116 -10.87 6.03 -14.07
CA GLN A 116 -9.68 6.75 -13.63
C GLN A 116 -9.55 6.75 -12.11
N LEU A 117 -10.65 6.96 -11.38
CA LEU A 117 -10.66 6.89 -9.92
C LEU A 117 -10.34 5.48 -9.42
N PHE A 118 -10.97 4.45 -10.00
CA PHE A 118 -10.75 3.05 -9.64
C PHE A 118 -9.31 2.58 -9.92
N ALA A 119 -8.72 2.99 -11.05
CA ALA A 119 -7.35 2.65 -11.40
C ALA A 119 -6.30 3.43 -10.59
N ASN A 120 -6.69 4.51 -9.90
CA ASN A 120 -5.79 5.40 -9.18
C ASN A 120 -5.97 5.28 -7.66
N SER A 121 -5.55 4.14 -7.11
CA SER A 121 -5.62 3.84 -5.67
C SER A 121 -4.81 4.80 -4.79
N ARG A 122 -3.88 5.56 -5.37
CA ARG A 122 -3.03 6.54 -4.68
C ARG A 122 -3.57 7.98 -4.74
N GLY A 123 -4.67 8.19 -5.47
CA GLY A 123 -5.29 9.51 -5.64
C GLY A 123 -4.41 10.53 -6.38
N ILE A 124 -3.44 10.09 -7.18
CA ILE A 124 -2.48 11.00 -7.84
C ILE A 124 -3.22 11.96 -8.78
N GLY A 125 -3.04 13.28 -8.61
CA GLY A 125 -3.73 14.28 -9.44
C GLY A 125 -5.19 14.52 -9.05
N TRP A 126 -5.66 13.94 -7.95
CA TRP A 126 -6.99 14.20 -7.38
C TRP A 126 -6.91 15.17 -6.20
N ALA A 127 -8.02 15.83 -5.87
CA ALA A 127 -8.05 16.80 -4.77
C ALA A 127 -7.78 16.17 -3.39
N HIS A 128 -8.01 14.86 -3.24
CA HIS A 128 -7.75 14.09 -2.03
C HIS A 128 -6.35 13.44 -2.03
N GLU A 129 -5.48 13.79 -2.99
CA GLU A 129 -4.13 13.23 -3.07
C GLU A 129 -3.38 13.44 -1.74
N PRO A 130 -2.93 12.37 -1.07
CA PRO A 130 -2.18 12.49 0.17
C PRO A 130 -0.72 12.88 -0.12
N ARG A 131 -0.49 14.14 -0.53
CA ARG A 131 0.83 14.66 -0.93
C ARG A 131 1.92 14.55 0.12
N CYS A 132 1.53 14.45 1.40
CA CYS A 132 2.48 14.27 2.49
C CYS A 132 2.92 12.80 2.67
N ALA A 133 2.15 11.86 2.11
CA ALA A 133 2.38 10.43 2.16
C ALA A 133 3.06 9.93 0.89
N ASN A 134 2.60 10.42 -0.27
CA ASN A 134 3.18 10.08 -1.56
C ASN A 134 4.59 10.70 -1.71
N PRO A 135 5.53 10.01 -2.40
CA PRO A 135 6.78 10.60 -2.82
C PRO A 135 6.55 11.85 -3.68
N PRO A 136 7.50 12.79 -3.69
CA PRO A 136 7.41 13.99 -4.52
C PRO A 136 7.20 13.65 -5.99
N HIS A 137 6.38 14.46 -6.67
CA HIS A 137 6.19 14.35 -8.11
C HIS A 137 7.49 14.69 -8.85
N PRO A 138 7.73 14.08 -10.02
CA PRO A 138 8.78 14.52 -10.93
C PRO A 138 8.58 15.97 -11.32
N ALA A 139 9.68 16.66 -11.64
CA ALA A 139 9.62 18.05 -12.08
C ALA A 139 8.75 18.16 -13.35
N PRO A 140 7.86 19.17 -13.46
CA PRO A 140 7.01 19.37 -14.65
C PRO A 140 7.82 19.55 -15.94
N SER A 141 9.05 20.05 -15.82
CA SER A 141 9.98 20.28 -16.94
C SER A 141 10.82 19.05 -17.33
N ALA A 142 10.56 17.87 -16.75
CA ALA A 142 11.31 16.67 -17.05
C ALA A 142 11.14 16.27 -18.54
N PRO A 143 12.22 16.11 -19.32
CA PRO A 143 12.09 15.68 -20.70
C PRO A 143 11.46 14.28 -20.80
N ARG A 144 10.35 14.14 -21.54
CA ARG A 144 9.60 12.89 -21.67
C ARG A 144 10.48 11.69 -22.02
N GLY A 145 11.37 11.84 -23.00
CA GLY A 145 12.27 10.75 -23.41
C GLY A 145 13.28 10.34 -22.33
N ALA A 146 13.75 11.29 -21.50
CA ALA A 146 14.62 10.99 -20.37
C ALA A 146 13.86 10.24 -19.27
N PHE A 147 12.64 10.69 -18.96
CA PHE A 147 11.74 10.02 -18.02
C PHE A 147 11.44 8.58 -18.44
N VAL A 148 11.01 8.36 -19.70
CA VAL A 148 10.69 7.02 -20.21
C VAL A 148 11.89 6.07 -20.10
N ARG A 149 13.10 6.52 -20.46
CA ARG A 149 14.32 5.70 -20.30
C ARG A 149 14.61 5.37 -18.84
N ALA A 150 14.42 6.32 -17.93
CA ALA A 150 14.61 6.11 -16.50
C ALA A 150 13.62 5.06 -15.96
N GLN A 151 12.35 5.15 -16.33
CA GLN A 151 11.33 4.18 -15.91
C GLN A 151 11.59 2.76 -16.47
N ILE A 152 12.05 2.64 -17.73
CA ILE A 152 12.45 1.34 -18.28
C ILE A 152 13.66 0.77 -17.55
N ALA A 153 14.68 1.61 -17.27
CA ALA A 153 15.86 1.18 -16.53
C ALA A 153 15.50 0.74 -15.10
N GLU A 154 14.61 1.46 -14.43
CA GLU A 154 14.08 1.08 -13.11
C GLU A 154 13.35 -0.24 -13.19
N ALA A 155 12.43 -0.43 -14.15
CA ALA A 155 11.68 -1.67 -14.34
C ALA A 155 12.62 -2.88 -14.52
N VAL A 156 13.66 -2.75 -15.33
CA VAL A 156 14.67 -3.80 -15.52
C VAL A 156 15.43 -4.06 -14.23
N ALA A 157 15.90 -3.01 -13.54
CA ALA A 157 16.68 -3.15 -12.32
C ALA A 157 15.87 -3.85 -11.21
N VAL A 158 14.63 -3.43 -10.97
CA VAL A 158 13.77 -4.05 -9.95
C VAL A 158 13.32 -5.45 -10.35
N ALA A 159 13.10 -5.74 -11.63
CA ALA A 159 12.80 -7.10 -12.10
C ALA A 159 13.96 -8.05 -11.84
N VAL A 160 15.20 -7.65 -12.18
CA VAL A 160 16.40 -8.46 -11.90
C VAL A 160 16.58 -8.70 -10.40
N LEU A 161 16.37 -7.66 -9.58
CA LEU A 161 16.42 -7.80 -8.12
C LEU A 161 15.34 -8.77 -7.61
N GLY A 162 14.10 -8.62 -8.07
CA GLY A 162 12.97 -9.47 -7.71
C GLY A 162 13.22 -10.93 -8.05
N GLU A 163 13.69 -11.23 -9.26
CA GLU A 163 14.02 -12.59 -9.70
C GLU A 163 15.19 -13.18 -8.92
N THR A 164 16.21 -12.38 -8.62
CA THR A 164 17.37 -12.83 -7.82
C THR A 164 16.92 -13.28 -6.42
N VAL A 165 16.04 -12.50 -5.79
CA VAL A 165 15.50 -12.84 -4.46
C VAL A 165 14.50 -13.98 -4.54
N ASN A 166 13.68 -14.06 -5.59
CA ASN A 166 12.78 -15.18 -5.79
C ASN A 166 13.55 -16.50 -5.97
N PHE A 167 14.69 -16.47 -6.68
CA PHE A 167 15.60 -17.59 -6.78
C PHE A 167 16.19 -18.01 -5.43
N PHE A 168 16.54 -17.06 -4.57
CA PHE A 168 16.92 -17.35 -3.19
C PHE A 168 15.77 -18.02 -2.42
N ASN A 169 14.54 -17.50 -2.53
CA ASN A 169 13.38 -18.09 -1.87
C ASN A 169 13.12 -19.52 -2.34
N MET A 170 13.28 -19.78 -3.64
CA MET A 170 13.12 -21.10 -4.22
C MET A 170 14.15 -22.14 -3.70
N ARG A 171 15.20 -21.68 -3.04
CA ARG A 171 16.23 -22.55 -2.46
C ARG A 171 16.25 -22.53 -0.95
N ASN A 172 15.40 -21.74 -0.31
CA ASN A 172 15.33 -21.64 1.13
C ASN A 172 14.31 -22.64 1.70
N PRO A 173 14.75 -23.74 2.35
CA PRO A 173 13.85 -24.77 2.87
C PRO A 173 12.84 -24.22 3.89
N ALA A 174 13.19 -23.15 4.61
CA ALA A 174 12.32 -22.56 5.63
C ALA A 174 11.08 -21.84 5.06
N LEU A 175 11.04 -21.63 3.74
CA LEU A 175 9.91 -20.99 3.04
C LEU A 175 8.99 -22.00 2.35
N TYR A 176 9.18 -23.30 2.58
CA TYR A 176 8.37 -24.37 2.02
C TYR A 176 7.50 -25.06 3.08
N GLY A 177 6.32 -25.51 2.67
CA GLY A 177 5.47 -26.37 3.49
C GLY A 177 6.20 -27.66 3.86
N GLY A 178 6.28 -27.95 5.17
CA GLY A 178 7.04 -29.10 5.70
C GLY A 178 8.54 -28.86 5.89
N GLY A 179 9.03 -27.65 5.56
CA GLY A 179 10.39 -27.23 5.87
C GLY A 179 10.61 -26.92 7.36
N PRO A 180 11.86 -26.67 7.79
CA PRO A 180 12.13 -26.20 9.14
C PRO A 180 11.42 -24.86 9.37
N GLY A 181 10.82 -24.68 10.54
CA GLY A 181 10.21 -23.39 10.86
C GLY A 181 11.23 -22.26 10.80
N LEU A 182 10.80 -21.05 10.43
CA LEU A 182 11.65 -19.84 10.45
C LEU A 182 12.38 -19.66 11.78
N ALA A 183 11.77 -20.11 12.88
CA ALA A 183 12.38 -20.08 14.20
C ALA A 183 13.64 -20.95 14.34
N ALA A 184 13.79 -21.99 13.52
CA ALA A 184 14.99 -22.82 13.49
C ALA A 184 16.19 -22.07 12.86
N ALA A 185 15.95 -21.03 12.06
CA ALA A 185 17.01 -20.14 11.61
C ALA A 185 17.42 -19.20 12.76
N GLY A 186 18.73 -18.94 12.87
CA GLY A 186 19.24 -17.85 13.71
C GLY A 186 18.70 -16.49 13.25
N TRP A 187 18.85 -15.45 14.08
CA TRP A 187 18.34 -14.11 13.81
C TRP A 187 18.66 -13.56 12.40
N PRO A 188 19.89 -13.70 11.86
CA PRO A 188 20.18 -13.25 10.50
C PRO A 188 19.34 -13.96 9.44
N GLY A 189 19.15 -15.27 9.58
CA GLY A 189 18.35 -16.06 8.64
C GLY A 189 16.86 -15.68 8.67
N ARG A 190 16.32 -15.37 9.86
CA ARG A 190 14.95 -14.87 10.01
C ARG A 190 14.77 -13.52 9.33
N LEU A 191 15.69 -12.57 9.57
CA LEU A 191 15.65 -11.25 8.96
C LEU A 191 15.73 -11.35 7.43
N LEU A 192 16.67 -12.14 6.91
CA LEU A 192 16.80 -12.36 5.48
C LEU A 192 15.53 -12.97 4.89
N ALA A 193 14.94 -13.97 5.53
CA ALA A 193 13.74 -14.62 5.02
C ALA A 193 12.50 -13.69 5.01
N VAL A 194 12.35 -12.82 6.02
CA VAL A 194 11.28 -11.80 6.04
C VAL A 194 11.42 -10.84 4.86
N TRP A 195 12.63 -10.29 4.66
CA TRP A 195 12.90 -9.38 3.53
C TRP A 195 12.77 -10.09 2.20
N ALA A 196 13.27 -11.32 2.10
CA ALA A 196 13.23 -12.09 0.88
C ALA A 196 11.80 -12.44 0.46
N TRP A 197 10.86 -12.57 1.40
CA TRP A 197 9.45 -12.73 1.08
C TRP A 197 8.80 -11.46 0.53
N GLY A 198 9.06 -10.30 1.15
CA GLY A 198 8.43 -9.03 0.76
C GLY A 198 9.00 -8.41 -0.52
N LEU A 199 10.30 -8.55 -0.76
CA LEU A 199 11.00 -7.84 -1.84
C LEU A 199 10.53 -8.22 -3.25
N PRO A 200 10.26 -9.49 -3.61
CA PRO A 200 9.73 -9.84 -4.92
C PRO A 200 8.36 -9.19 -5.21
N MET A 201 7.49 -9.09 -4.20
CA MET A 201 6.18 -8.43 -4.35
C MET A 201 6.32 -6.92 -4.54
N ALA A 202 7.23 -6.29 -3.78
CA ALA A 202 7.58 -4.88 -3.97
C ALA A 202 8.15 -4.63 -5.37
N ALA A 203 9.11 -5.46 -5.80
CA ALA A 203 9.73 -5.40 -7.11
C ALA A 203 8.71 -5.56 -8.25
N LEU A 204 7.77 -6.50 -8.15
CA LEU A 204 6.70 -6.68 -9.13
C LEU A 204 5.81 -5.43 -9.23
N SER A 205 5.45 -4.85 -8.09
CA SER A 205 4.60 -3.65 -8.04
C SER A 205 5.31 -2.43 -8.63
N MET A 206 6.59 -2.24 -8.28
CA MET A 206 7.43 -1.18 -8.85
C MET A 206 7.66 -1.38 -10.35
N CYS A 207 7.94 -2.60 -10.80
CA CYS A 207 8.10 -2.93 -12.22
C CYS A 207 6.84 -2.58 -13.01
N GLY A 208 5.67 -3.04 -12.55
CA GLY A 208 4.39 -2.74 -13.18
C GLY A 208 4.10 -1.24 -13.22
N HIS A 209 4.39 -0.52 -12.13
CA HIS A 209 4.26 0.94 -12.10
C HIS A 209 5.17 1.63 -13.12
N SER A 210 6.47 1.30 -13.15
CA SER A 210 7.43 1.95 -14.04
C SER A 210 7.15 1.62 -15.52
N LEU A 211 6.71 0.40 -15.85
CA LEU A 211 6.28 0.06 -17.20
C LEU A 211 5.03 0.85 -17.63
N ASN A 212 4.03 0.96 -16.75
CA ASN A 212 2.84 1.77 -17.03
C ASN A 212 3.19 3.25 -17.21
N ALA A 213 4.07 3.79 -16.37
CA ALA A 213 4.56 5.17 -16.48
C ALA A 213 5.28 5.41 -17.81
N ALA A 214 6.19 4.50 -18.18
CA ALA A 214 6.93 4.57 -19.44
C ALA A 214 5.99 4.53 -20.65
N PHE A 215 4.99 3.63 -20.62
CA PHE A 215 3.99 3.52 -21.67
C PHE A 215 3.15 4.79 -21.77
N SER A 216 2.51 5.24 -20.68
CA SER A 216 1.60 6.38 -20.70
C SER A 216 2.27 7.70 -21.04
N VAL A 217 3.50 7.95 -20.57
CA VAL A 217 4.27 9.14 -20.96
C VAL A 217 4.81 9.01 -22.39
N GLY A 218 5.23 7.81 -22.80
CA GLY A 218 5.72 7.54 -24.14
C GLY A 218 4.68 7.73 -25.23
N THR A 219 3.41 7.38 -24.96
CA THR A 219 2.27 7.60 -25.86
C THR A 219 1.68 9.01 -25.75
N GLY A 220 2.16 9.84 -24.81
CA GLY A 220 1.63 11.18 -24.57
C GLY A 220 0.25 11.22 -23.91
N THR A 221 -0.16 10.12 -23.26
CA THR A 221 -1.44 10.03 -22.53
C THR A 221 -1.40 10.78 -21.20
N SER A 222 -0.21 10.93 -20.62
CA SER A 222 0.04 11.65 -19.35
C SER A 222 1.42 12.32 -19.37
N ASP A 223 1.66 13.22 -18.43
CA ASP A 223 2.96 13.87 -18.26
C ASP A 223 3.81 13.18 -17.18
N PRO A 224 5.16 13.34 -17.20
CA PRO A 224 6.03 12.78 -16.16
C PRO A 224 5.60 13.12 -14.72
N GLU A 225 5.09 14.33 -14.52
CA GLU A 225 4.62 14.78 -13.20
C GLU A 225 3.42 14.01 -12.67
N ASP A 226 2.67 13.29 -13.51
CA ASP A 226 1.54 12.45 -13.10
C ASP A 226 1.97 11.08 -12.54
N TRP A 227 3.27 10.79 -12.53
CA TRP A 227 3.84 9.50 -12.14
C TRP A 227 4.90 9.66 -11.02
N PRO A 228 4.49 10.05 -9.80
CA PRO A 228 5.38 10.01 -8.64
C PRO A 228 5.86 8.59 -8.38
N PRO A 229 7.11 8.42 -7.90
CA PRO A 229 7.66 7.11 -7.59
C PRO A 229 6.69 6.23 -6.80
N PHE A 230 6.68 4.93 -7.10
CA PHE A 230 5.80 3.97 -6.43
C PHE A 230 6.11 3.88 -4.93
N MET A 231 7.41 3.84 -4.60
CA MET A 231 7.92 3.84 -3.23
C MET A 231 8.79 5.07 -2.98
N GLY A 232 8.80 5.54 -1.75
CA GLY A 232 9.72 6.56 -1.27
C GLY A 232 11.10 5.99 -0.97
N SER A 233 12.02 6.86 -0.57
CA SER A 233 13.39 6.44 -0.24
C SER A 233 13.42 5.58 1.04
N LEU A 234 14.01 4.39 0.94
CA LEU A 234 14.29 3.55 2.11
C LEU A 234 15.24 4.23 3.11
N ALA A 235 16.09 5.15 2.65
CA ALA A 235 16.96 5.92 3.55
C ALA A 235 16.17 6.77 4.55
N LEU A 236 14.92 7.11 4.24
CA LEU A 236 14.03 7.84 5.13
C LEU A 236 13.31 6.92 6.13
N SER A 237 13.53 5.60 6.08
CA SER A 237 12.88 4.58 6.93
C SER A 237 13.63 4.33 8.25
N TRP A 238 14.16 5.38 8.86
CA TRP A 238 14.91 5.27 10.12
C TRP A 238 14.03 5.06 11.37
N SER A 239 12.71 5.19 11.22
CA SER A 239 11.70 4.99 12.26
C SER A 239 10.53 4.14 11.76
N VAL A 240 9.71 3.58 12.65
CA VAL A 240 8.54 2.78 12.25
C VAL A 240 7.52 3.70 11.59
N ARG A 241 7.36 4.91 12.13
CA ARG A 241 6.51 5.96 11.56
C ARG A 241 7.00 6.41 10.18
N SER A 242 8.31 6.48 9.96
CA SER A 242 8.89 6.95 8.70
C SER A 242 8.97 5.84 7.64
N SER A 243 9.03 4.57 8.03
CA SER A 243 8.91 3.42 7.12
C SER A 243 7.58 3.40 6.36
N GLY A 244 6.50 3.89 6.98
CA GLY A 244 5.22 4.11 6.29
C GLY A 244 5.31 5.17 5.18
N ALA A 245 6.19 6.17 5.33
CA ALA A 245 6.41 7.17 4.28
C ALA A 245 7.11 6.56 3.05
N ALA A 246 8.01 5.59 3.23
CA ALA A 246 8.60 4.85 2.12
C ALA A 246 7.58 4.01 1.35
N HIS A 247 6.48 3.60 1.99
CA HIS A 247 5.39 2.85 1.36
C HIS A 247 4.22 3.73 0.89
N GLY A 248 4.30 5.06 1.03
CA GLY A 248 3.18 5.94 0.67
C GLY A 248 2.01 5.94 1.65
N THR A 249 2.16 5.35 2.84
CA THR A 249 1.09 5.12 3.84
C THR A 249 1.21 6.01 5.07
N ARG A 250 2.08 7.05 5.03
CA ARG A 250 2.22 7.98 6.15
C ARG A 250 0.86 8.67 6.39
N PRO A 251 0.28 8.61 7.60
CA PRO A 251 -0.94 9.33 7.88
C PRO A 251 -0.72 10.83 7.67
N CYS A 252 -1.41 11.42 6.69
CA CYS A 252 -1.50 12.87 6.55
C CYS A 252 -2.40 13.42 7.65
N ALA A 253 -1.85 13.51 8.86
CA ALA A 253 -2.50 14.25 9.92
C ALA A 253 -2.34 15.74 9.61
N ASP A 254 -3.46 16.42 9.34
CA ASP A 254 -3.57 17.85 9.60
C ASP A 254 -3.39 18.04 11.11
N SER A 255 -2.17 18.42 11.49
CA SER A 255 -1.72 18.53 12.88
C SER A 255 -2.35 19.72 13.61
N SER A 256 -3.11 20.57 12.91
CA SER A 256 -3.59 21.83 13.46
C SER A 256 -4.81 21.70 14.38
N ARG A 257 -5.53 20.55 14.38
CA ARG A 257 -6.85 20.45 15.06
C ARG A 257 -7.19 19.15 15.79
N ARG A 258 -6.26 18.21 15.97
CA ARG A 258 -6.59 16.88 16.55
C ARG A 258 -6.02 16.70 17.95
N THR A 259 -6.86 16.24 18.88
CA THR A 259 -6.39 15.77 20.20
C THR A 259 -5.52 14.52 20.04
N ALA A 260 -4.60 14.28 20.98
CA ALA A 260 -3.75 13.09 20.97
C ALA A 260 -4.58 11.79 20.90
N THR A 261 -5.69 11.72 21.65
CA THR A 261 -6.63 10.60 21.59
C THR A 261 -7.17 10.38 20.18
N SER A 262 -7.65 11.44 19.51
CA SER A 262 -8.11 11.32 18.13
C SER A 262 -6.99 10.83 17.21
N ALA A 263 -5.77 11.32 17.34
CA ALA A 263 -4.66 10.91 16.49
C ALA A 263 -4.34 9.42 16.65
N TYR A 264 -4.24 8.92 17.89
CA TYR A 264 -3.97 7.52 18.15
C TYR A 264 -5.14 6.61 17.78
N THR A 265 -6.39 7.02 18.03
CA THR A 265 -7.56 6.24 17.56
C THR A 265 -7.51 6.01 16.05
N HIS A 266 -7.20 7.04 15.26
CA HIS A 266 -7.07 6.89 13.81
C HIS A 266 -5.88 6.02 13.42
N LEU A 267 -4.75 6.13 14.12
CA LEU A 267 -3.58 5.27 13.91
C LEU A 267 -3.94 3.79 14.09
N TYR A 268 -4.55 3.43 15.21
CA TYR A 268 -4.92 2.04 15.50
C TYR A 268 -6.00 1.53 14.56
N ILE A 269 -7.00 2.35 14.21
CA ILE A 269 -8.02 1.98 13.22
C ILE A 269 -7.38 1.73 11.85
N ALA A 270 -6.47 2.60 11.39
CA ALA A 270 -5.79 2.43 10.11
C ALA A 270 -5.00 1.11 10.05
N PHE A 271 -4.23 0.81 11.09
CA PHE A 271 -3.48 -0.45 11.17
C PHE A 271 -4.38 -1.68 11.39
N LEU A 272 -5.52 -1.54 12.06
CA LEU A 272 -6.51 -2.60 12.17
C LEU A 272 -7.11 -2.94 10.80
N ILE A 273 -7.54 -1.93 10.04
CA ILE A 273 -8.07 -2.11 8.68
C ILE A 273 -7.01 -2.77 7.79
N SER A 274 -5.76 -2.27 7.82
CA SER A 274 -4.65 -2.88 7.10
C SER A 274 -4.39 -4.33 7.53
N GLY A 275 -4.43 -4.61 8.83
CA GLY A 275 -4.32 -5.97 9.36
C GLY A 275 -5.42 -6.91 8.85
N ILE A 276 -6.67 -6.45 8.79
CA ILE A 276 -7.79 -7.22 8.24
C ILE A 276 -7.58 -7.47 6.74
N MET A 277 -7.16 -6.45 5.98
CA MET A 277 -6.86 -6.57 4.55
C MET A 277 -5.81 -7.63 4.24
N HIS A 278 -4.88 -7.90 5.17
CA HIS A 278 -3.84 -8.92 5.01
C HIS A 278 -4.18 -10.26 5.68
N TYR A 279 -5.02 -10.25 6.72
CA TYR A 279 -5.49 -11.46 7.40
C TYR A 279 -6.41 -12.32 6.55
N LEU A 280 -7.30 -11.70 5.77
CA LEU A 280 -8.23 -12.45 4.90
C LEU A 280 -7.49 -13.15 3.73
N PRO A 281 -6.52 -12.51 3.04
CA PRO A 281 -5.64 -13.19 2.10
C PRO A 281 -4.75 -14.26 2.73
N GLU A 282 -4.23 -14.04 3.94
CA GLU A 282 -3.49 -15.05 4.70
C GLU A 282 -4.35 -16.30 4.90
N TYR A 283 -5.61 -16.15 5.30
CA TYR A 283 -6.55 -17.27 5.39
C TYR A 283 -6.75 -17.97 4.04
N MET A 284 -6.96 -17.23 2.95
CA MET A 284 -7.16 -17.85 1.63
C MET A 284 -5.94 -18.67 1.20
N ALA A 285 -4.74 -18.17 1.48
CA ALA A 285 -3.48 -18.80 1.12
C ALA A 285 -3.11 -20.00 2.01
N LEU A 286 -3.30 -19.89 3.32
CA LEU A 286 -2.85 -20.88 4.30
C LEU A 286 -3.96 -21.83 4.76
N ARG A 287 -5.23 -21.48 4.50
CA ARG A 287 -6.43 -22.23 4.90
C ARG A 287 -6.57 -22.41 6.41
N HIS A 288 -5.99 -21.52 7.20
CA HIS A 288 -6.14 -21.47 8.65
C HIS A 288 -6.18 -20.03 9.17
N TRP A 289 -6.80 -19.85 10.33
CA TRP A 289 -7.01 -18.55 10.97
C TRP A 289 -5.85 -18.18 11.92
N GLY A 290 -4.61 -18.15 11.41
CA GLY A 290 -3.40 -17.98 12.22
C GLY A 290 -3.23 -16.59 12.86
N GLY A 291 -3.73 -15.54 12.19
CA GLY A 291 -3.74 -14.18 12.74
C GLY A 291 -2.38 -13.47 12.73
N GLY A 292 -1.38 -14.04 12.06
CA GLY A 292 -0.03 -13.51 12.01
C GLY A 292 0.00 -12.14 11.35
N ALA A 293 -0.71 -12.00 10.23
CA ALA A 293 -0.88 -10.71 9.56
C ALA A 293 -1.55 -9.67 10.45
N LEU A 294 -2.68 -10.02 11.10
CA LEU A 294 -3.41 -9.08 11.96
C LEU A 294 -2.54 -8.57 13.12
N LEU A 295 -1.83 -9.49 13.78
CA LEU A 295 -0.90 -9.15 14.85
C LEU A 295 0.25 -8.25 14.34
N PHE A 296 0.85 -8.59 13.20
CA PHE A 296 1.93 -7.81 12.61
C PHE A 296 1.54 -6.35 12.39
N PHE A 297 0.39 -6.09 11.78
CA PHE A 297 -0.05 -4.72 11.50
C PHE A 297 -0.44 -3.95 12.77
N LEU A 298 -1.10 -4.59 13.75
CA LEU A 298 -1.41 -3.94 15.02
C LEU A 298 -0.14 -3.57 15.81
N LEU A 299 0.90 -4.42 15.76
CA LEU A 299 2.18 -4.14 16.40
C LEU A 299 2.87 -2.91 15.82
N GLN A 300 2.64 -2.55 14.55
CA GLN A 300 3.16 -1.30 13.98
C GLN A 300 2.56 -0.07 14.68
N ALA A 301 1.25 -0.06 14.96
CA ALA A 301 0.61 1.03 15.71
C ALA A 301 1.16 1.16 17.13
N VAL A 302 1.37 0.03 17.80
CA VAL A 302 2.00 -0.03 19.13
C VAL A 302 3.42 0.52 19.08
N ALA A 303 4.23 0.09 18.10
CA ALA A 303 5.60 0.54 17.93
C ALA A 303 5.68 2.05 17.64
N ILE A 304 4.78 2.59 16.81
CA ILE A 304 4.69 4.03 16.55
C ILE A 304 4.31 4.80 17.82
N THR A 305 3.37 4.28 18.61
CA THR A 305 2.95 4.91 19.88
C THR A 305 4.11 4.93 20.89
N PHE A 306 4.86 3.82 20.96
CA PHE A 306 6.07 3.73 21.76
C PHE A 306 7.15 4.72 21.29
N GLU A 307 7.41 4.78 19.99
CA GLU A 307 8.35 5.72 19.36
C GLU A 307 8.01 7.17 19.72
N ASP A 308 6.74 7.57 19.59
CA ASP A 308 6.28 8.91 19.97
C ASP A 308 6.50 9.20 21.47
N GLY A 309 6.29 8.19 22.33
CA GLY A 309 6.52 8.26 23.77
C GLY A 309 7.99 8.49 24.12
N VAL A 310 8.91 7.73 23.49
CA VAL A 310 10.36 7.91 23.64
C VAL A 310 10.77 9.31 23.19
N GLN A 311 10.26 9.78 22.04
CA GLN A 311 10.54 11.14 21.56
C GLN A 311 9.99 12.22 22.52
N ALA A 312 8.83 12.00 23.15
CA ALA A 312 8.26 12.93 24.12
C ALA A 312 9.10 13.02 25.41
N VAL A 313 9.59 11.88 25.91
CA VAL A 313 10.52 11.84 27.06
C VAL A 313 11.84 12.52 26.70
N GLY A 314 12.44 12.21 25.55
CA GLY A 314 13.68 12.83 25.10
C GLY A 314 13.60 14.36 25.02
N ARG A 315 12.49 14.90 24.48
CA ARG A 315 12.23 16.34 24.47
C ARG A 315 12.14 16.95 25.87
N ARG A 316 11.51 16.26 26.83
CA ARG A 316 11.43 16.72 28.24
C ARG A 316 12.77 16.69 28.94
N LEU A 317 13.67 15.79 28.55
CA LEU A 317 15.03 15.70 29.07
C LEU A 317 16.02 16.65 28.36
N GLY A 318 15.55 17.54 27.48
CA GLY A 318 16.39 18.52 26.81
C GLY A 318 17.22 17.98 25.64
N ILE A 319 16.93 16.77 25.16
CA ILE A 319 17.54 16.23 23.94
C ILE A 319 16.88 16.96 22.75
N ALA A 320 17.51 18.05 22.29
CA ALA A 320 17.00 18.90 21.22
C ALA A 320 16.91 18.14 19.88
N GLY A 321 15.83 18.41 19.13
CA GLY A 321 15.40 17.66 17.95
C GLY A 321 16.32 17.72 16.73
N ASP A 322 17.24 18.70 16.66
CA ASP A 322 18.18 18.81 15.55
C ASP A 322 19.19 17.64 15.56
N ASN A 323 19.65 17.24 16.74
CA ASN A 323 20.52 16.08 16.91
C ASN A 323 19.79 14.73 16.75
N VAL A 324 18.45 14.69 16.87
CA VAL A 324 17.66 13.44 16.78
C VAL A 324 17.22 13.17 15.35
N ARG A 325 16.86 14.21 14.58
CA ARG A 325 16.69 14.09 13.12
C ARG A 325 18.01 13.80 12.43
N GLU A 326 19.07 14.53 12.79
CA GLU A 326 20.40 14.28 12.22
C GLU A 326 20.96 12.91 12.64
N ALA A 327 20.75 12.45 13.89
CA ALA A 327 21.15 11.09 14.28
C ALA A 327 20.25 9.99 13.71
N GLY A 328 18.95 10.25 13.54
CA GLY A 328 18.02 9.34 12.86
C GLY A 328 18.37 9.19 11.39
N ASP A 329 18.61 10.30 10.69
CA ASP A 329 19.00 10.36 9.28
C ASP A 329 20.41 9.79 9.04
N LYS A 330 21.31 9.83 10.04
CA LYS A 330 22.72 9.41 9.91
C LYS A 330 23.03 8.03 10.51
N TYR A 331 22.26 7.54 11.48
CA TYR A 331 22.60 6.34 12.26
C TYR A 331 21.40 5.45 12.67
N GLY A 332 20.15 5.79 12.33
CA GLY A 332 18.96 5.00 12.67
C GLY A 332 18.61 4.94 14.17
N ILE A 333 17.44 4.37 14.52
CA ILE A 333 16.87 4.37 15.89
C ILE A 333 17.79 3.74 16.96
N LEU A 334 18.70 2.84 16.55
CA LEU A 334 19.67 2.19 17.44
C LEU A 334 20.65 3.20 18.05
N SER A 335 20.96 4.27 17.34
CA SER A 335 21.91 5.30 17.80
C SER A 335 21.37 6.19 18.91
N VAL A 336 20.05 6.40 18.93
CA VAL A 336 19.36 7.13 20.01
C VAL A 336 19.38 6.29 21.28
N LEU A 337 19.23 4.96 21.17
CA LEU A 337 19.33 4.03 22.29
C LEU A 337 20.78 3.89 22.81
N LEU A 338 21.77 3.82 21.92
CA LEU A 338 23.19 3.70 22.31
C LEU A 338 23.75 4.95 22.99
N ARG A 339 23.15 6.14 22.81
CA ARG A 339 23.52 7.35 23.56
C ARG A 339 22.96 7.38 24.99
N PHE A 340 22.03 6.50 25.37
CA PHE A 340 21.60 6.35 26.76
C PHE A 340 22.63 5.59 27.62
N GLU A 341 23.62 4.91 27.03
CA GLU A 341 24.63 4.13 27.78
C GLU A 341 25.94 4.89 28.05
N ALA A 342 26.12 6.11 27.55
CA ALA A 342 27.29 6.91 27.87
C ALA A 342 26.98 7.82 29.07
N PRO A 343 27.44 7.51 30.30
CA PRO A 343 27.40 8.50 31.37
C PRO A 343 28.22 9.71 30.92
N ALA A 344 27.60 10.89 30.99
CA ALA A 344 28.27 12.15 30.77
C ALA A 344 29.45 12.23 31.74
N ALA A 345 30.68 12.13 31.22
CA ALA A 345 31.86 12.52 31.94
C ALA A 345 31.70 14.00 32.30
N GLN A 346 31.51 14.28 33.58
CA GLN A 346 31.48 15.62 34.14
C GLN A 346 32.81 16.32 33.83
N ARG A 347 32.71 17.56 33.35
CA ARG A 347 33.81 18.53 33.39
C ARG A 347 33.91 19.14 34.77
#